data_AF-A0A174DE52-F1
#
_entry.id   AF-A0A174DE52-F1
#
_cell.length_a   1.000
_cell.length_b   1.000
_cell.length_c   1.000
_cell.angle_alpha   90.00
_cell.angle_beta   90.00
_cell.angle_gamma   90.00
#
_symmetry.space_group_name_H-M   'P 1'
#
loop_
_entity.id
_entity.type
_entity.pdbx_description
1 polymer ?
#
loop_
_entity_poly.entity_id
_entity_poly.type
_entity_poly.pdbx_seq_one_letter_code
_entity_poly.pdbx_strand_id
1 'polypeptide(L)'
;MNNPKMQVFATRLREIRNDNHMTQKEFAQKIGVTPAALSAYENNQKNPSVAVLQRIGENFDVSLTWLCGVAQRKSVNKVFTTYTDILEMFFDIMSIAKLNVYPTSKTEKDVNGDSVEMWGIMFSDPNLKTFLSDWQRMRGLYISGAIDQDLYLIWLEREVKKYNFSIIPELEIPMHSPLENADSIMQNDSE
;
A
#
# COMPACT_ATOMS: atom_id res chain seq x y z
N MET A 1 10.65 -18.30 27.66
CA MET A 1 10.90 -16.91 27.21
C MET A 1 9.82 -16.54 26.20
N ASN A 2 9.03 -15.51 26.49
CA ASN A 2 7.95 -15.05 25.62
C ASN A 2 8.58 -14.21 24.49
N ASN A 3 8.61 -14.71 23.25
CA ASN A 3 9.16 -13.96 22.12
C ASN A 3 8.04 -13.11 21.49
N PRO A 4 8.07 -11.78 21.63
CA PRO A 4 6.97 -10.92 21.18
C PRO A 4 6.74 -11.01 19.66
N LYS A 5 7.79 -11.21 18.84
CA LYS A 5 7.64 -11.40 17.39
C LYS A 5 6.90 -12.69 17.04
N MET A 6 7.13 -13.74 17.82
CA MET A 6 6.44 -15.01 17.63
C MET A 6 4.98 -14.96 18.07
N GLN A 7 4.66 -14.16 19.09
CA GLN A 7 3.28 -13.89 19.47
C GLN A 7 2.54 -13.16 18.33
N VAL A 8 3.18 -12.19 17.67
CA VAL A 8 2.59 -11.47 16.53
C VAL A 8 2.31 -12.40 15.36
N PHE A 9 3.26 -13.29 15.02
CA PHE A 9 3.06 -14.30 13.98
C PHE A 9 1.85 -15.21 14.27
N ALA A 10 1.79 -15.76 15.48
CA ALA A 10 0.72 -16.66 15.89
C ALA A 10 -0.67 -16.00 15.78
N THR A 11 -0.77 -14.74 16.22
CA THR A 11 -1.99 -13.93 16.11
C THR A 11 -2.36 -13.67 14.64
N ARG A 12 -1.42 -13.17 13.83
CA ARG A 12 -1.66 -12.83 12.41
C ARG A 12 -2.00 -14.07 11.57
N LEU A 13 -1.41 -15.22 11.87
CA LEU A 13 -1.76 -16.49 11.22
C LEU A 13 -3.21 -16.88 11.49
N ARG A 14 -3.65 -16.76 12.76
CA ARG A 14 -5.03 -17.02 13.16
C ARG A 14 -6.01 -16.04 12.51
N GLU A 15 -5.62 -14.76 12.40
CA GLU A 15 -6.39 -13.74 11.68
C GLU A 15 -6.62 -14.15 10.22
N ILE A 16 -5.56 -14.49 9.46
CA ILE A 16 -5.69 -14.91 8.05
C ILE A 16 -6.68 -16.07 7.93
N ARG A 17 -6.57 -17.08 8.79
CA ARG A 17 -7.47 -18.25 8.76
C ARG A 17 -8.93 -17.84 9.01
N ASN A 18 -9.17 -17.01 10.01
CA ASN A 18 -10.51 -16.59 10.39
C ASN A 18 -11.16 -15.70 9.32
N ASP A 19 -10.39 -14.78 8.71
CA ASP A 19 -10.86 -13.90 7.64
C ASP A 19 -11.26 -14.68 6.38
N ASN A 20 -10.65 -15.84 6.15
CA ASN A 20 -10.99 -16.75 5.06
C ASN A 20 -12.06 -17.78 5.47
N HIS A 21 -12.63 -17.65 6.67
CA HIS A 21 -13.66 -18.56 7.22
C HIS A 21 -13.28 -20.04 7.20
N MET A 22 -11.99 -20.34 7.40
CA MET A 22 -11.46 -21.72 7.35
C MET A 22 -11.33 -22.34 8.74
N THR A 23 -11.64 -23.64 8.82
CA THR A 23 -11.25 -24.48 9.96
C THR A 23 -9.73 -24.68 9.99
N GLN A 24 -9.18 -25.06 11.15
CA GLN A 24 -7.76 -25.41 11.25
C GLN A 24 -7.37 -26.55 10.30
N LYS A 25 -8.28 -27.50 10.03
CA LYS A 25 -8.01 -28.61 9.10
C LYS A 25 -7.87 -28.11 7.66
N GLU A 26 -8.81 -27.30 7.19
CA GLU A 26 -8.80 -26.76 5.83
C GLU A 26 -7.58 -25.84 5.60
N PHE A 27 -7.31 -24.97 6.56
CA PHE A 27 -6.17 -24.06 6.48
C PHE A 27 -4.84 -24.82 6.48
N ALA A 28 -4.69 -25.83 7.35
CA ALA A 28 -3.49 -26.67 7.40
C ALA A 28 -3.27 -27.40 6.07
N GLN A 29 -4.34 -27.94 5.48
CA GLN A 29 -4.28 -28.57 4.15
C GLN A 29 -3.85 -27.57 3.08
N LYS A 30 -4.40 -26.35 3.08
CA LYS A 30 -4.09 -25.29 2.11
C LYS A 30 -2.61 -24.88 2.13
N ILE A 31 -2.00 -24.79 3.31
CA ILE A 31 -0.59 -24.43 3.47
C ILE A 31 0.36 -25.64 3.56
N GLY A 32 -0.15 -26.85 3.32
CA GLY A 32 0.64 -28.09 3.28
C GLY A 32 1.29 -28.46 4.62
N VAL A 33 0.55 -28.36 5.72
CA VAL A 33 1.00 -28.78 7.07
C VAL A 33 -0.07 -29.64 7.74
N THR A 34 0.29 -30.27 8.87
CA THR A 34 -0.67 -31.02 9.68
C THR A 34 -1.51 -30.08 10.56
N PRO A 35 -2.76 -30.43 10.93
CA PRO A 35 -3.55 -29.63 11.86
C PRO A 35 -2.85 -29.42 13.22
N ALA A 36 -2.11 -30.42 13.70
CA ALA A 36 -1.31 -30.31 14.91
C ALA A 36 -0.17 -29.28 14.77
N ALA A 37 0.50 -29.23 13.62
CA ALA A 37 1.51 -28.21 13.35
C ALA A 37 0.90 -26.81 13.29
N LEU A 38 -0.25 -26.64 12.63
CA LEU A 38 -0.96 -25.37 12.60
C LEU A 38 -1.37 -24.91 14.00
N SER A 39 -1.93 -25.81 14.82
CA SER A 39 -2.29 -25.50 16.20
C SER A 39 -1.06 -25.04 17.02
N ALA A 40 0.07 -25.71 16.87
CA ALA A 40 1.32 -25.29 17.51
C ALA A 40 1.80 -23.91 17.03
N TYR A 41 1.58 -23.56 15.76
CA TYR A 41 1.89 -22.23 15.23
C TYR A 41 0.98 -21.15 15.83
N GLU A 42 -0.34 -21.35 15.81
CA GLU A 42 -1.32 -20.38 16.33
C GLU A 42 -1.22 -20.18 17.86
N ASN A 43 -0.65 -21.15 18.57
CA ASN A 43 -0.45 -21.09 20.02
C ASN A 43 0.98 -20.67 20.41
N ASN A 44 1.80 -20.19 19.48
CA ASN A 44 3.16 -19.72 19.75
C ASN A 44 4.06 -20.81 20.38
N GLN A 45 3.84 -22.08 20.02
CA GLN A 45 4.58 -23.24 20.54
C GLN A 45 5.66 -23.73 19.57
N LYS A 46 5.53 -23.43 18.28
CA LYS A 46 6.46 -23.88 17.23
C LYS A 46 6.63 -22.80 16.16
N ASN A 47 7.80 -22.77 15.53
CA ASN A 47 8.07 -21.92 14.39
C ASN A 47 7.78 -22.66 13.07
N PRO A 48 7.17 -21.99 12.07
CA PRO A 48 7.07 -22.52 10.73
C PRO A 48 8.45 -22.57 10.05
N SER A 49 8.60 -23.42 9.05
CA SER A 49 9.74 -23.33 8.13
C SER A 49 9.54 -22.18 7.14
N VAL A 50 10.62 -21.73 6.51
CA VAL A 50 10.57 -20.72 5.42
C VAL A 50 9.62 -21.17 4.31
N ALA A 51 9.63 -22.45 3.94
CA ALA A 51 8.72 -23.00 2.94
C ALA A 51 7.24 -22.88 3.34
N VAL A 52 6.91 -23.03 4.64
CA VAL A 52 5.54 -22.83 5.13
C VAL A 52 5.16 -21.34 5.06
N LEU A 53 6.07 -20.45 5.44
CA LEU A 53 5.87 -19.00 5.34
C LEU A 53 5.59 -18.56 3.90
N GLN A 54 6.38 -19.04 2.94
CA GLN A 54 6.18 -18.76 1.50
C GLN A 54 4.80 -19.20 1.03
N ARG A 55 4.38 -20.43 1.36
CA ARG A 55 3.05 -20.92 1.00
C ARG A 55 1.92 -20.10 1.61
N ILE A 56 2.06 -19.60 2.84
CA ILE A 56 1.09 -18.69 3.45
C ILE A 56 1.01 -17.39 2.64
N GLY A 57 2.16 -16.78 2.33
CA GLY A 57 2.23 -15.56 1.51
C GLY A 57 1.54 -15.73 0.16
N GLU A 58 1.85 -16.80 -0.56
CA GLU A 58 1.31 -17.10 -1.89
C GLU A 58 -0.19 -17.41 -1.89
N ASN A 59 -0.70 -18.15 -0.91
CA ASN A 59 -2.11 -18.58 -0.89
C ASN A 59 -3.06 -17.48 -0.43
N PHE A 60 -2.58 -16.49 0.32
CA PHE A 60 -3.42 -15.49 0.99
C PHE A 60 -3.02 -14.05 0.68
N ASP A 61 -2.09 -13.83 -0.25
CA ASP A 61 -1.59 -12.52 -0.66
C ASP A 61 -1.16 -11.64 0.53
N VAL A 62 -0.41 -12.22 1.47
CA VAL A 62 0.10 -11.54 2.67
C VAL A 62 1.61 -11.34 2.64
N SER A 63 2.06 -10.17 3.09
CA SER A 63 3.48 -9.86 3.21
C SER A 63 4.12 -10.71 4.33
N LEU A 64 5.26 -11.35 4.06
CA LEU A 64 6.00 -12.10 5.08
C LEU A 64 6.54 -11.20 6.19
N THR A 65 6.91 -9.95 5.87
CA THR A 65 7.37 -8.99 6.88
C THR A 65 6.23 -8.57 7.79
N TRP A 66 5.01 -8.48 7.29
CA TRP A 66 3.84 -8.33 8.15
C TRP A 66 3.53 -9.60 8.90
N LEU A 67 3.50 -10.76 8.25
CA LEU A 67 3.22 -12.02 8.93
C LEU A 67 4.17 -12.26 10.12
N CYS A 68 5.45 -11.88 10.01
CA CYS A 68 6.45 -12.01 11.07
C CYS A 68 6.54 -10.83 12.06
N GLY A 69 5.65 -9.84 11.96
CA GLY A 69 5.61 -8.71 12.90
C GLY A 69 6.67 -7.62 12.69
N VAL A 70 7.28 -7.56 11.50
CA VAL A 70 8.26 -6.53 11.12
C VAL A 70 7.56 -5.31 10.50
N ALA A 71 6.53 -5.53 9.68
CA ALA A 71 5.78 -4.46 9.02
C ALA A 71 4.33 -4.37 9.52
N GLN A 72 3.69 -3.22 9.31
CA GLN A 72 2.29 -2.98 9.67
C GLN A 72 1.29 -3.29 8.54
N ARG A 73 1.74 -3.36 7.29
CA ARG A 73 0.88 -3.53 6.10
C ARG A 73 0.63 -5.02 5.78
N LYS A 74 -0.64 -5.45 5.83
CA LYS A 74 -1.07 -6.86 5.70
C LYS A 74 -0.86 -7.49 4.32
N SER A 75 -1.27 -6.80 3.27
CA SER A 75 -1.20 -7.30 1.89
C SER A 75 0.16 -7.05 1.25
N VAL A 76 0.55 -7.93 0.31
CA VAL A 76 1.72 -7.76 -0.58
C VAL A 76 1.50 -6.64 -1.62
N ASN A 77 0.28 -6.10 -1.73
CA ASN A 77 -0.13 -5.12 -2.75
C ASN A 77 0.97 -4.14 -3.14
N LYS A 78 1.26 -4.15 -4.45
CA LYS A 78 2.30 -3.44 -5.21
C LYS A 78 3.27 -2.66 -4.32
N VAL A 79 4.45 -3.21 -4.10
CA VAL A 79 5.58 -2.41 -3.64
C VAL A 79 5.86 -1.41 -4.76
N PHE A 80 5.52 -0.14 -4.54
CA PHE A 80 5.84 0.94 -5.46
C PHE A 80 7.34 1.18 -5.39
N THR A 81 8.08 0.50 -6.26
CA THR A 81 9.53 0.62 -6.36
C THR A 81 9.92 1.63 -7.42
N THR A 82 9.06 1.84 -8.41
CA THR A 82 9.24 2.75 -9.53
C THR A 82 8.06 3.71 -9.66
N TYR A 83 8.26 4.79 -10.40
CA TYR A 83 7.16 5.67 -10.76
C TYR A 83 6.12 4.95 -11.63
N THR A 84 6.56 4.07 -12.54
CA THR A 84 5.66 3.22 -13.35
C THR A 84 4.65 2.44 -12.50
N ASP A 85 5.06 1.92 -11.33
CA ASP A 85 4.14 1.21 -10.43
C ASP A 85 2.94 2.08 -10.02
N ILE A 86 3.19 3.37 -9.74
CA ILE A 86 2.18 4.37 -9.34
C ILE A 86 1.30 4.72 -10.54
N LEU A 87 1.91 4.92 -11.72
CA LEU A 87 1.17 5.25 -12.93
C LEU A 87 0.20 4.13 -13.33
N GLU A 88 0.66 2.89 -13.28
CA GLU A 88 -0.17 1.72 -13.54
C GLU A 88 -1.35 1.62 -12.56
N MET A 89 -1.15 1.98 -11.28
CA MET A 89 -2.26 2.04 -10.32
C MET A 89 -3.35 3.03 -10.76
N PHE A 90 -2.98 4.19 -11.31
CA PHE A 90 -3.97 5.13 -11.83
C PHE A 90 -4.76 4.54 -13.00
N PHE A 91 -4.11 3.79 -13.88
CA PHE A 91 -4.78 3.13 -15.01
C PHE A 91 -5.70 2.00 -14.54
N ASP A 92 -5.26 1.21 -13.56
CA ASP A 92 -6.08 0.17 -12.94
C ASP A 92 -7.36 0.79 -12.37
N ILE A 93 -7.24 1.89 -11.62
CA ILE A 93 -8.39 2.64 -11.09
C ILE A 93 -9.29 3.17 -12.21
N MET A 94 -8.72 3.72 -13.28
CA MET A 94 -9.48 4.23 -14.42
C MET A 94 -10.26 3.15 -15.18
N SER A 95 -9.77 1.92 -15.18
CA SER A 95 -10.43 0.80 -15.88
C SER A 95 -11.74 0.40 -15.21
N ILE A 96 -11.87 0.65 -13.90
CA ILE A 96 -13.02 0.24 -13.08
C ILE A 96 -13.86 1.43 -12.59
N ALA A 97 -13.31 2.65 -12.59
CA ALA A 97 -13.96 3.85 -12.09
C ALA A 97 -13.67 5.08 -12.94
N LYS A 98 -14.56 6.08 -12.88
CA LYS A 98 -14.37 7.38 -13.55
C LYS A 98 -13.40 8.25 -12.73
N LEU A 99 -12.10 8.11 -12.98
CA LEU A 99 -11.08 8.98 -12.37
C LEU A 99 -10.97 10.32 -13.10
N ASN A 100 -11.06 11.42 -12.35
CA ASN A 100 -10.82 12.76 -12.85
C ASN A 100 -9.62 13.37 -12.13
N VAL A 101 -8.67 13.90 -12.90
CA VAL A 101 -7.49 14.60 -12.36
C VAL A 101 -7.64 16.08 -12.68
N TYR A 102 -7.68 16.90 -11.63
CA TYR A 102 -7.77 18.36 -11.74
C TYR A 102 -6.46 19.00 -11.27
N PRO A 103 -5.97 20.05 -11.97
CA PRO A 103 -4.74 20.76 -11.62
C PRO A 103 -4.87 21.68 -10.40
N THR A 104 -6.10 22.00 -10.01
CA THR A 104 -6.47 22.83 -8.88
C THR A 104 -7.64 22.18 -8.16
N SER A 105 -8.00 22.70 -6.98
CA SER A 105 -9.31 22.37 -6.43
C SER A 105 -10.41 22.81 -7.41
N LYS A 106 -11.46 22.01 -7.50
CA LYS A 106 -12.65 22.33 -8.30
C LYS A 106 -13.89 22.07 -7.46
N THR A 107 -14.83 23.01 -7.48
CA THR A 107 -16.16 22.77 -6.92
C THR A 107 -16.95 21.88 -7.87
N GLU A 108 -17.33 20.70 -7.39
CA GLU A 108 -18.12 19.72 -8.15
C GLU A 108 -19.21 19.10 -7.29
N LYS A 109 -20.22 18.51 -7.94
CA LYS A 109 -21.26 17.77 -7.22
C LYS A 109 -20.75 16.40 -6.79
N ASP A 110 -20.86 16.10 -5.51
CA ASP A 110 -20.58 14.77 -4.98
C ASP A 110 -21.70 13.76 -5.35
N VAL A 111 -21.58 12.53 -4.86
CA VAL A 111 -22.56 11.46 -5.09
C VAL A 111 -23.95 11.76 -4.52
N ASN A 112 -24.07 12.73 -3.62
CA ASN A 112 -25.32 13.18 -3.01
C ASN A 112 -25.88 14.44 -3.73
N GLY A 113 -25.12 15.00 -4.67
CA GLY A 113 -25.49 16.21 -5.42
C GLY A 113 -25.04 17.51 -4.75
N ASP A 114 -24.29 17.43 -3.65
CA ASP A 114 -23.79 18.57 -2.90
C ASP A 114 -22.54 19.15 -3.57
N SER A 115 -22.45 20.48 -3.62
CA SER A 115 -21.27 21.14 -4.19
C SER A 115 -20.12 21.13 -3.20
N VAL A 116 -19.10 20.31 -3.48
CA VAL A 116 -17.93 20.11 -2.62
C VAL A 116 -16.68 20.56 -3.38
N GLU A 117 -15.79 21.26 -2.70
CA GLU A 117 -14.46 21.55 -3.22
C GLU A 117 -13.62 20.27 -3.18
N MET A 118 -13.33 19.73 -4.36
CA MET A 118 -12.57 18.49 -4.50
C MET A 118 -11.17 18.80 -5.01
N TRP A 119 -10.18 18.24 -4.34
CA TRP A 119 -8.80 18.21 -4.81
C TRP A 119 -8.66 16.96 -5.67
N GLY A 120 -8.05 17.10 -6.86
CA GLY A 120 -7.74 15.98 -7.75
C GLY A 120 -6.66 15.11 -7.11
N ILE A 121 -5.45 15.09 -7.63
CA ILE A 121 -4.33 14.41 -6.96
C ILE A 121 -3.11 15.31 -7.14
N MET A 122 -2.42 15.65 -6.06
CA MET A 122 -1.25 16.55 -6.11
C MET A 122 -0.03 15.87 -5.51
N PHE A 123 1.09 15.92 -6.23
CA PHE A 123 2.39 15.47 -5.76
C PHE A 123 3.37 16.63 -5.74
N SER A 124 4.17 16.73 -4.68
CA SER A 124 5.34 17.60 -4.63
C SER A 124 6.50 17.01 -5.42
N ASP A 125 6.49 15.70 -5.65
CA ASP A 125 7.48 14.99 -6.45
C ASP A 125 7.51 15.52 -7.91
N PRO A 126 8.69 15.94 -8.41
CA PRO A 126 8.81 16.59 -9.71
C PRO A 126 8.49 15.65 -10.88
N ASN A 127 8.75 14.35 -10.75
CA ASN A 127 8.48 13.36 -11.80
C ASN A 127 6.98 13.13 -11.93
N LEU A 128 6.29 12.90 -10.82
CA LEU A 128 4.83 12.75 -10.79
C LEU A 128 4.12 14.04 -11.18
N LYS A 129 4.62 15.21 -10.77
CA LYS A 129 4.10 16.51 -11.20
C LYS A 129 4.19 16.67 -12.72
N THR A 130 5.33 16.33 -13.31
CA THR A 130 5.55 16.43 -14.75
C THR A 130 4.62 15.49 -15.50
N PHE A 131 4.56 14.22 -15.08
CA PHE A 131 3.65 13.24 -15.66
C PHE A 131 2.19 13.71 -15.62
N LEU A 132 1.69 14.14 -14.45
CA LEU A 132 0.29 14.54 -14.31
C LEU A 132 -0.05 15.75 -15.20
N SER A 133 0.89 16.69 -15.36
CA SER A 133 0.70 17.85 -16.23
C SER A 133 0.60 17.44 -17.71
N ASP A 134 1.52 16.60 -18.17
CA ASP A 134 1.51 16.11 -19.55
C ASP A 134 0.30 15.22 -19.83
N TRP A 135 -0.03 14.36 -18.88
CA TRP A 135 -1.18 13.47 -18.96
C TRP A 135 -2.50 14.23 -19.03
N GLN A 136 -2.68 15.28 -18.21
CA GLN A 136 -3.85 16.14 -18.28
C GLN A 136 -4.00 16.77 -19.68
N ARG A 137 -2.92 17.30 -20.24
CA ARG A 137 -2.93 17.92 -21.57
C ARG A 137 -3.35 16.92 -22.64
N MET A 138 -2.73 15.75 -22.68
CA MET A 138 -2.99 14.74 -23.71
C MET A 138 -4.37 14.11 -23.57
N ARG A 139 -4.82 13.87 -22.33
CA ARG A 139 -6.19 13.44 -22.05
C ARG A 139 -7.21 14.49 -22.49
N GLY A 140 -6.91 15.78 -22.32
CA GLY A 140 -7.74 16.88 -22.80
C GLY A 140 -7.95 16.86 -24.32
N LEU A 141 -6.88 16.61 -25.08
CA LEU A 141 -6.96 16.47 -26.55
C LEU A 141 -7.78 15.25 -26.97
N TYR A 142 -7.66 14.14 -26.24
CA TYR A 142 -8.45 12.94 -26.51
C TYR A 142 -9.94 13.18 -26.22
N ILE A 143 -10.26 13.75 -25.05
CA ILE A 143 -11.64 14.04 -24.65
C ILE A 143 -12.31 15.04 -25.60
N SER A 144 -11.57 16.03 -26.11
CA SER A 144 -12.10 16.99 -27.08
C SER A 144 -12.27 16.41 -28.49
N GLY A 145 -11.79 15.20 -28.74
CA GLY A 145 -11.80 14.56 -30.06
C GLY A 145 -10.72 15.08 -31.02
N ALA A 146 -9.75 15.86 -30.53
CA ALA A 146 -8.64 16.36 -31.35
C ALA A 146 -7.63 15.27 -31.72
N ILE A 147 -7.54 14.21 -30.91
CA ILE A 147 -6.79 12.99 -31.21
C ILE A 147 -7.68 11.77 -30.98
N ASP A 148 -7.45 10.71 -31.75
CA ASP A 148 -8.15 9.44 -31.57
C ASP A 148 -7.58 8.61 -30.40
N GLN A 149 -8.25 7.49 -30.12
CA GLN A 149 -7.86 6.57 -29.06
C GLN A 149 -6.49 5.94 -29.30
N ASP A 150 -6.16 5.58 -30.54
CA ASP A 150 -4.90 4.90 -30.87
C ASP A 150 -3.70 5.81 -30.62
N LEU A 151 -3.78 7.07 -31.07
CA LEU A 151 -2.75 8.08 -30.81
C LEU A 151 -2.59 8.38 -29.33
N TYR A 152 -3.71 8.43 -28.59
CA TYR A 152 -3.66 8.61 -27.13
C TYR A 152 -2.98 7.42 -26.42
N LEU A 153 -3.32 6.18 -26.80
CA LEU A 153 -2.73 4.97 -26.24
C LEU A 153 -1.23 4.84 -26.58
N ILE A 154 -0.84 5.15 -27.82
CA ILE A 154 0.58 5.17 -28.24
C ILE A 154 1.37 6.20 -27.43
N TRP A 155 0.82 7.40 -27.26
CA TRP A 155 1.45 8.41 -26.43
C TRP A 155 1.59 7.92 -24.98
N LEU A 156 0.53 7.36 -24.41
CA LEU A 156 0.50 6.90 -23.02
C LEU A 156 1.55 5.81 -22.77
N GLU A 157 1.64 4.81 -23.64
CA GLU A 157 2.63 3.73 -23.54
C GLU A 157 4.07 4.28 -23.57
N ARG A 158 4.34 5.24 -24.46
CA ARG A 158 5.66 5.89 -24.56
C ARG A 158 5.97 6.74 -23.35
N GLU A 159 4.98 7.46 -22.84
CA GLU A 159 5.16 8.36 -21.70
C GLU A 159 5.48 7.57 -20.45
N VAL A 160 4.70 6.52 -20.13
CA VAL A 160 4.88 5.67 -18.95
C VAL A 160 6.26 5.02 -18.91
N LYS A 161 6.79 4.58 -20.07
CA LYS A 161 8.13 3.98 -20.17
C LYS A 161 9.25 4.91 -19.72
N LYS A 162 9.09 6.23 -19.82
CA LYS A 162 10.09 7.21 -19.34
C LYS A 162 10.27 7.17 -17.82
N TYR A 163 9.25 6.71 -17.10
CA TYR A 163 9.18 6.71 -15.64
C TYR A 163 9.56 5.36 -15.01
N ASN A 164 10.17 4.45 -15.79
CA ASN A 164 10.65 3.17 -15.30
C ASN A 164 12.01 3.29 -14.58
N PHE A 165 12.01 4.04 -13.48
CA PHE A 165 13.14 4.19 -12.58
C PHE A 165 12.65 4.35 -11.15
N SER A 166 13.55 4.12 -10.20
CA SER A 166 13.18 4.00 -8.79
C SER A 166 12.60 5.30 -8.22
N ILE A 167 11.55 5.18 -7.42
CA ILE A 167 11.06 6.28 -6.58
C ILE A 167 11.86 6.33 -5.28
N ILE A 168 12.24 7.54 -4.86
CA ILE A 168 12.94 7.76 -3.58
C ILE A 168 11.88 8.23 -2.57
N PRO A 169 11.59 7.47 -1.50
CA PRO A 169 10.62 7.88 -0.49
C PRO A 169 11.05 9.19 0.18
N GLU A 170 10.14 10.16 0.28
CA GLU A 170 10.47 11.50 0.79
C GLU A 170 10.80 11.52 2.29
N LEU A 171 10.54 10.43 3.04
CA LEU A 171 10.81 10.31 4.48
C LEU A 171 11.10 8.87 4.93
N GLU A 172 12.38 8.57 5.23
CA GLU A 172 12.70 7.76 6.41
C GLU A 172 12.61 8.70 7.63
N ILE A 173 11.42 8.88 8.22
CA ILE A 173 11.38 9.38 9.61
C ILE A 173 11.92 8.24 10.46
N PRO A 174 13.02 8.42 11.21
CA PRO A 174 13.41 7.44 12.21
C PRO A 174 12.26 7.31 13.20
N MET A 175 11.60 6.15 13.24
CA MET A 175 10.71 5.79 14.34
C MET A 175 11.56 5.58 15.60
N HIS A 176 11.97 6.66 16.25
CA HIS A 176 12.34 6.65 17.66
C HIS A 176 11.47 7.63 18.44
N SER A 177 10.38 7.05 18.97
CA SER A 177 9.88 7.15 20.35
C SER A 177 9.44 8.51 20.94
N PRO A 178 8.35 8.54 21.74
CA PRO A 178 7.67 9.76 22.17
C PRO A 178 8.28 10.40 23.44
N LEU A 179 8.04 11.71 23.58
CA LEU A 179 7.92 12.48 24.84
C LEU A 179 8.77 12.00 26.02
N GLU A 180 9.95 12.59 26.22
CA GLU A 180 10.54 12.73 27.55
C GLU A 180 11.35 14.05 27.60
N ASN A 181 11.14 14.82 28.67
CA ASN A 181 11.74 16.12 29.01
C ASN A 181 10.98 17.37 28.55
N ALA A 182 9.75 17.54 29.07
CA ALA A 182 9.21 18.87 29.36
C ALA A 182 8.97 19.12 30.87
N ASP A 183 9.38 18.20 31.76
CA ASP A 183 9.24 18.35 33.22
C ASP A 183 10.59 18.14 33.94
N SER A 184 11.49 19.10 33.78
CA SER A 184 12.55 19.54 34.71
C SER A 184 13.48 20.41 33.85
N ILE A 185 13.47 21.74 33.97
CA ILE A 185 14.07 22.52 35.04
C ILE A 185 13.34 23.86 35.06
N MET A 186 12.30 23.97 35.90
CA MET A 186 11.84 25.24 36.47
C MET A 186 12.28 25.21 37.93
N GLN A 187 13.56 25.46 38.19
CA GLN A 187 14.08 25.85 39.50
C GLN A 187 15.55 26.28 39.33
N ASN A 188 15.85 27.43 39.92
CA ASN A 188 17.12 28.16 39.97
C ASN A 188 17.37 29.08 38.76
N ASP A 189 16.94 30.34 38.91
CA ASP A 189 17.90 31.39 39.27
C ASP A 189 17.13 32.54 39.94
N SER A 190 17.25 32.58 41.27
CA SER A 190 17.02 33.74 42.11
C SER A 190 18.38 34.08 42.71
N GLU A 191 19.07 35.08 42.14
CA GLU A 191 20.07 35.93 42.79
C GLU A 191 20.25 37.22 41.97
#